data_AF-A0A6B3UPE7-F1
#
_entry.id   AF-A0A6B3UPE7-F1
#
_cell.length_a   1.000
_cell.length_b   1.000
_cell.length_c   1.000
_cell.angle_alpha   90.00
_cell.angle_beta   90.00
_cell.angle_gamma   90.00
#
_symmetry.space_group_name_H-M   'P 1'
#
loop_
_entity.id
_entity.type
_entity.pdbx_description
1 polymer ?
#
loop_
_entity_poly.entity_id
_entity_poly.type
_entity_poly.pdbx_seq_one_letter_code
_entity_poly.pdbx_strand_id
1 'polypeptide(L)' 'MADTPDRDAVLAALDRVTDPKSGQGLAQAGLARGLALGPGRAGFMLEVAREDAALYAPVREQAEAA' A
#
# COMPACT_ATOMS: atom_id res chain seq x y z
N MET A 1 10.31 8.48 -21.34
CA MET A 1 9.58 9.27 -20.31
C MET A 1 8.75 8.26 -19.55
N ALA A 2 9.02 8.02 -18.26
CA ALA A 2 8.20 7.09 -17.48
C ALA A 2 6.90 7.82 -17.11
N ASP A 3 5.77 7.25 -17.50
CA ASP A 3 4.46 7.82 -17.20
C ASP A 3 4.21 7.77 -15.68
N THR A 4 3.52 8.77 -15.15
CA THR A 4 3.18 8.79 -13.71
C THR A 4 1.94 7.91 -13.54
N PRO A 5 2.00 6.84 -12.71
CA PRO A 5 0.87 5.94 -12.58
C PRO A 5 -0.34 6.67 -12.00
N ASP A 6 -1.53 6.33 -12.49
CA ASP A 6 -2.78 6.89 -12.02
C ASP A 6 -3.00 6.58 -10.54
N ARG A 7 -3.43 7.59 -9.78
CA ARG A 7 -3.72 7.46 -8.35
C ARG A 7 -4.70 6.32 -8.07
N ASP A 8 -5.75 6.22 -8.89
CA ASP A 8 -6.80 5.22 -8.74
C ASP A 8 -6.28 3.81 -8.99
N ALA A 9 -5.43 3.64 -10.02
CA ALA A 9 -4.78 2.37 -10.32
C ALA A 9 -3.85 1.92 -9.17
N VAL A 10 -3.09 2.84 -8.57
CA VAL A 10 -2.25 2.53 -7.42
C VAL A 10 -3.09 2.17 -6.20
N LEU A 11 -4.16 2.92 -5.92
CA LEU A 11 -5.07 2.59 -4.81
C LEU A 11 -5.72 1.22 -5.00
N ALA A 12 -6.13 0.87 -6.23
CA ALA A 12 -6.68 -0.44 -6.55
C ALA A 12 -5.63 -1.56 -6.38
N ALA A 13 -4.36 -1.32 -6.73
CA ALA A 13 -3.27 -2.27 -6.48
C ALA A 13 -3.04 -2.47 -4.98
N LEU A 14 -3.02 -1.39 -4.19
CA LEU A 14 -2.92 -1.46 -2.73
C LEU A 14 -4.14 -2.15 -2.10
N ASP A 15 -5.33 -2.02 -2.69
CA ASP A 15 -6.54 -2.67 -2.19
C ASP A 15 -6.54 -4.20 -2.39
N ARG A 16 -5.80 -4.71 -3.40
CA ARG A 16 -5.58 -6.15 -3.57
C ARG A 16 -4.79 -6.76 -2.41
N VAL A 17 -3.96 -5.95 -1.75
CA VAL A 17 -3.22 -6.39 -0.58
C VAL A 17 -4.13 -6.28 0.63
N THR A 18 -4.50 -7.43 1.17
CA THR A 18 -5.44 -7.51 2.30
C THR A 18 -4.74 -7.29 3.62
N ASP A 19 -5.32 -6.42 4.45
CA ASP A 19 -4.97 -6.24 5.85
C ASP A 19 -5.36 -7.50 6.65
N PRO A 20 -4.42 -8.22 7.27
CA PRO A 20 -4.72 -9.41 8.07
C PRO A 20 -5.54 -9.12 9.34
N LYS A 21 -5.59 -7.86 9.82
CA LYS A 21 -6.34 -7.51 11.03
C LYS A 21 -7.80 -7.18 10.75
N SER A 22 -8.06 -6.36 9.73
CA SER A 22 -9.42 -5.92 9.38
C SER A 22 -10.06 -6.75 8.27
N GLY A 23 -9.27 -7.48 7.47
CA GLY A 23 -9.72 -8.21 6.29
C GLY A 23 -10.08 -7.31 5.09
N GLN A 24 -9.71 -6.03 5.15
CA GLN A 24 -9.95 -5.04 4.09
C GLN A 24 -8.65 -4.76 3.32
N GLY A 25 -8.72 -4.23 2.10
CA GLY A 25 -7.52 -3.81 1.38
C GLY A 25 -6.75 -2.70 2.09
N LEU A 26 -5.44 -2.57 1.87
CA LEU A 26 -4.59 -1.58 2.58
C LEU A 26 -5.09 -0.14 2.45
N ALA A 27 -5.59 0.22 1.26
CA ALA A 27 -6.16 1.54 0.99
C ALA A 27 -7.50 1.72 1.72
N GLN A 28 -8.38 0.72 1.70
CA GLN A 28 -9.69 0.74 2.38
C GLN A 28 -9.57 0.72 3.91
N ALA A 29 -8.61 -0.03 4.46
CA ALA A 29 -8.31 -0.07 5.89
C ALA A 29 -7.73 1.26 6.41
N GLY A 30 -7.38 2.20 5.51
CA GLY A 30 -6.79 3.48 5.87
C GLY A 30 -5.37 3.38 6.42
N LEU A 31 -4.69 2.25 6.17
CA LEU A 31 -3.31 2.00 6.60
C LEU A 31 -2.30 2.65 5.64
N ALA A 32 -2.64 2.73 4.35
CA ALA A 32 -1.84 3.43 3.35
C ALA A 32 -2.12 4.95 3.38
N ARG A 33 -1.24 5.72 4.03
CA ARG A 33 -1.26 7.19 4.07
C ARG A 33 -0.17 7.79 3.17
N GLY A 34 -0.29 9.08 2.87
CA GLY A 34 0.80 9.84 2.24
C GLY A 34 1.21 9.34 0.85
N LEU A 35 0.24 8.92 0.03
CA LEU A 35 0.49 8.44 -1.32
C LEU A 35 1.17 9.53 -2.17
N ALA A 36 2.38 9.24 -2.64
CA ALA A 36 3.18 10.05 -3.52
C ALA A 36 3.36 9.33 -4.86
N LEU A 37 3.01 10.00 -5.95
CA LEU A 37 3.13 9.46 -7.30
C LEU A 37 4.31 10.14 -7.99
N GLY A 38 5.12 9.34 -8.68
CA GLY A 38 6.25 9.82 -9.46
C GLY A 38 6.35 9.07 -10.79
N PRO A 39 7.23 9.53 -11.70
CA PRO A 39 7.38 8.90 -13.00
C PRO A 39 7.82 7.45 -12.85
N GLY A 40 6.95 6.51 -13.23
CA GLY A 40 7.14 5.07 -13.12
C GLY A 40 7.18 4.50 -11.69
N ARG A 41 6.71 5.23 -10.68
CA ARG A 41 6.73 4.75 -9.28
C ARG A 41 5.63 5.37 -8.43
N ALA A 42 5.22 4.65 -7.41
CA ALA A 42 4.40 5.17 -6.32
C ALA A 42 5.05 4.85 -4.98
N GLY A 43 4.93 5.76 -4.02
CA GLY A 43 5.35 5.57 -2.65
C GLY A 43 4.19 5.89 -1.71
N PHE A 44 4.12 5.20 -0.58
CA PHE A 44 3.12 5.44 0.45
C PHE A 44 3.71 5.08 1.82
N MET A 45 3.06 5.56 2.87
CA MET A 45 3.40 5.26 4.25
C MET A 45 2.40 4.25 4.78
N LEU A 46 2.90 3.15 5.36
CA LEU A 46 2.07 2.16 6.04
C LEU A 46 2.08 2.46 7.54
N GLU A 47 0.97 2.98 8.06
CA GLU A 47 0.81 3.29 9.49
C GLU A 47 0.29 2.06 10.24
N VAL A 48 1.20 1.32 10.90
CA VAL A 48 0.89 0.15 11.71
C VAL A 48 1.44 0.33 13.12
N ALA A 49 0.80 -0.31 14.11
CA ALA A 49 1.34 -0.32 15.46
C ALA A 49 2.70 -1.05 15.46
N ARG A 50 3.63 -0.58 16.31
CA ARG A 50 4.99 -1.14 16.37
C ARG A 50 4.99 -2.65 16.66
N GLU A 51 4.05 -3.11 17.48
CA GLU A 51 3.84 -4.52 17.81
C GLU A 51 3.42 -5.37 16.61
N ASP A 52 2.68 -4.78 15.65
CA ASP A 52 2.22 -5.45 14.44
C ASP A 52 3.23 -5.37 13.29
N ALA A 53 4.33 -4.62 13.44
CA ALA A 53 5.30 -4.42 12.35
C ALA A 53 5.82 -5.74 11.76
N ALA A 54 5.99 -6.79 12.58
CA ALA A 54 6.38 -8.12 12.13
C ALA A 54 5.26 -8.84 11.35
N LEU A 55 3.99 -8.64 11.73
CA LEU A 55 2.82 -9.18 11.05
C LEU A 55 2.64 -8.54 9.66
N TYR A 56 2.94 -7.25 9.52
CA TYR A 56 2.81 -6.51 8.26
C TYR A 56 4.04 -6.59 7.36
N ALA A 57 5.12 -7.26 7.75
CA ALA A 57 6.26 -7.50 6.87
C ALA A 57 5.86 -8.17 5.52
N PRO A 58 5.12 -9.30 5.50
CA PRO A 58 4.66 -9.90 4.24
C PRO A 58 3.63 -9.05 3.50
N VAL A 59 2.87 -8.21 4.22
CA VAL A 59 1.90 -7.28 3.62
C VAL A 59 2.64 -6.19 2.84
N ARG A 60 3.74 -5.68 3.40
CA ARG A 60 4.58 -4.67 2.74
C ARG A 60 5.22 -5.22 1.47
N GLU A 61 5.78 -6.43 1.53
CA GLU A 61 6.37 -7.07 0.35
C GLU A 61 5.35 -7.30 -0.76
N GLN A 62 4.13 -7.73 -0.43
CA GLN A 62 3.05 -7.85 -1.41
C GLN A 62 2.69 -6.51 -2.05
N ALA A 63 2.67 -5.43 -1.27
CA ALA A 63 2.39 -4.09 -1.77
C ALA A 63 3.53 -3.51 -2.63
N GLU A 64 4.79 -3.89 -2.36
CA GLU A 64 5.95 -3.53 -3.19
C GLU A 64 6.02 -4.34 -4.50
N ALA A 65 5.42 -5.54 -4.53
CA ALA A 65 5.37 -6.42 -5.70
C ALA A 65 4.16 -6.18 -6.62
N ALA A 66 3.17 -5.40 -6.17
CA ALA A 66 1.94 -5.07 -6.90
C ALA A 66 2.14 -3.90 -7.89
#